data_AF-A0A3B5YTV0-F1
#
_entry.id   AF-A0A3B5YTV0-F1
#
_cell.length_a   1.000
_cell.length_b   1.000
_cell.length_c   1.000
_cell.angle_alpha   90.00
_cell.angle_beta   90.00
_cell.angle_gamma   90.00
#
_symmetry.space_group_name_H-M   'P 1'
#
loop_
_entity.id
_entity.type
_entity.pdbx_description
1 polymer ?
#
loop_
_entity_poly.entity_id
_entity_poly.type
_entity_poly.pdbx_seq_one_letter_code
_entity_poly.pdbx_strand_id
1 'polypeptide(L)'
;MLAARSPTFKAELALTTATNMLHIDGMDAAVFKAMLHFIYTDTLPKEVELATMAKPLLVAADKYKLERLKLICEEELCGHIGVHSVVAAMLALAEQNCCRVLKEACTQFLSEPGNLKAAMATSDFEQLKTGCHHALMELVMKQYITATEA
;
A
#
# COMPACT_ATOMS: atom_id res chain seq x y z
N MET A 1 -0.04 25.67 2.36
CA MET A 1 0.36 24.56 3.26
C MET A 1 0.40 23.22 2.53
N LEU A 2 -0.61 22.86 1.72
CA LEU A 2 -0.62 21.66 0.86
C LEU A 2 0.64 21.50 -0.01
N ALA A 3 1.00 22.52 -0.79
CA ALA A 3 2.20 22.53 -1.63
C ALA A 3 3.54 22.44 -0.84
N ALA A 4 3.54 22.75 0.46
CA ALA A 4 4.73 22.61 1.31
C ALA A 4 4.88 21.20 1.88
N ARG A 5 3.76 20.46 2.00
CA ARG A 5 3.69 19.12 2.59
C ARG A 5 3.61 18.00 1.55
N SER A 6 3.32 18.33 0.29
CA SER A 6 3.24 17.38 -0.81
C SER A 6 3.80 17.98 -2.10
N PRO A 7 4.87 17.37 -2.66
CA PRO A 7 5.41 17.73 -3.98
C PRO A 7 4.38 17.59 -5.11
N THR A 8 3.52 16.57 -5.06
CA THR A 8 2.47 16.34 -6.06
C THR A 8 1.47 17.49 -6.07
N PHE A 9 0.97 17.90 -4.89
CA PHE A 9 0.09 19.06 -4.81
C PHE A 9 0.78 20.34 -5.27
N LYS A 10 2.08 20.52 -4.99
CA LYS A 10 2.85 21.68 -5.47
C LYS A 10 2.87 21.73 -6.99
N ALA A 11 3.13 20.60 -7.65
CA ALA A 11 3.15 20.50 -9.11
C ALA A 11 1.76 20.74 -9.71
N GLU A 12 0.73 20.07 -9.19
CA GLU A 12 -0.64 20.21 -9.66
C GLU A 12 -1.17 21.65 -9.51
N LEU A 13 -0.91 22.31 -8.37
CA LEU A 13 -1.30 23.70 -8.15
C LEU A 13 -0.54 24.68 -9.05
N ALA A 14 0.73 24.41 -9.37
CA ALA A 14 1.50 25.25 -10.28
C ALA A 14 0.97 25.22 -11.73
N LEU A 15 0.27 24.14 -12.11
CA LEU A 15 -0.36 23.98 -13.41
C LEU A 15 -1.76 24.61 -13.50
N THR A 16 -2.37 25.01 -12.37
CA THR A 16 -3.66 25.69 -12.38
C THR A 16 -3.50 27.17 -12.73
N THR A 17 -4.04 27.59 -13.88
CA THR A 17 -3.76 28.91 -14.48
C THR A 17 -4.89 29.94 -14.37
N ALA A 18 -6.10 29.58 -13.91
CA ALA A 18 -7.24 30.51 -13.96
C ALA A 18 -8.22 30.48 -12.77
N THR A 19 -8.46 29.33 -12.13
CA THR A 19 -9.58 29.20 -11.17
C THR A 19 -9.17 28.82 -9.74
N ASN A 20 -7.87 28.62 -9.46
CA ASN A 20 -7.37 28.04 -8.20
C ASN A 20 -8.12 26.76 -7.77
N MET A 21 -8.76 26.07 -8.71
CA MET A 21 -9.56 24.88 -8.45
C MET A 21 -8.79 23.66 -8.93
N LEU A 22 -8.47 22.77 -8.00
CA LEU A 22 -7.82 21.50 -8.28
C LEU A 22 -8.86 20.39 -8.27
N HIS A 23 -9.01 19.69 -9.39
CA HIS A 23 -9.87 18.52 -9.48
C HIS A 23 -9.11 17.27 -9.04
N ILE A 24 -9.74 16.44 -8.20
CA ILE A 24 -9.14 15.21 -7.66
C ILE A 24 -9.95 14.03 -8.18
N ASP A 25 -9.39 13.33 -9.16
CA ASP A 25 -10.00 12.13 -9.74
C ASP A 25 -9.48 10.84 -9.06
N GLY A 26 -10.34 9.81 -9.07
CA GLY A 26 -9.97 8.46 -8.65
C GLY A 26 -9.73 8.28 -7.16
N MET A 27 -10.30 9.15 -6.32
CA MET A 27 -10.19 9.07 -4.87
C MET A 27 -11.55 9.26 -4.22
N ASP A 28 -11.87 8.39 -3.26
CA ASP A 28 -13.07 8.55 -2.45
C ASP A 28 -12.97 9.79 -1.55
N ALA A 29 -14.11 10.46 -1.34
CA ALA A 29 -14.17 11.70 -0.57
C ALA A 29 -13.73 11.51 0.89
N ALA A 30 -14.03 10.36 1.51
CA ALA A 30 -13.61 10.06 2.87
C ALA A 30 -12.09 9.87 2.97
N VAL A 31 -11.49 9.19 1.98
CA VAL A 31 -10.03 9.00 1.87
C VAL A 31 -9.33 10.34 1.70
N PHE A 32 -9.86 11.19 0.81
CA PHE A 32 -9.33 12.52 0.60
C PHE A 32 -9.44 13.39 1.87
N LYS A 33 -10.58 13.34 2.57
CA LYS A 33 -10.78 14.06 3.83
C LYS A 33 -9.80 13.62 4.91
N ALA A 34 -9.55 12.31 5.04
CA ALA A 34 -8.56 11.77 5.98
C ALA A 34 -7.14 12.22 5.64
N MET A 35 -6.77 12.17 4.35
CA MET A 35 -5.47 12.63 3.86
C MET A 35 -5.28 14.13 4.11
N LEU A 36 -6.28 14.96 3.83
CA LEU A 36 -6.24 16.40 4.12
C LEU A 36 -6.06 16.65 5.62
N HIS A 37 -6.83 15.97 6.47
CA HIS A 37 -6.70 16.11 7.91
C HIS A 37 -5.27 15.80 8.36
N PHE A 38 -4.66 14.74 7.85
CA PHE A 38 -3.28 14.39 8.14
C PHE A 38 -2.31 15.47 7.67
N ILE A 39 -2.47 16.02 6.46
CA ILE A 39 -1.60 17.09 5.95
C ILE A 39 -1.58 18.32 6.87
N TYR A 40 -2.72 18.66 7.47
CA TYR A 40 -2.85 19.84 8.35
C TYR A 40 -2.47 19.58 9.81
N THR A 41 -2.73 18.37 10.32
CA THR A 41 -2.64 18.07 11.76
C THR A 41 -1.57 17.03 12.10
N ASP A 42 -1.01 16.36 11.10
CA ASP A 42 -0.06 15.25 11.24
C ASP A 42 -0.64 14.05 12.02
N THR A 43 -1.99 13.96 12.07
CA THR A 43 -2.77 12.92 12.75
C THR A 43 -3.95 12.44 11.89
N LEU A 44 -4.39 11.20 12.11
CA LEU A 44 -5.59 10.65 11.49
C LEU A 44 -6.84 10.99 12.31
N PRO A 45 -7.99 11.28 11.67
CA PRO A 45 -9.25 11.46 12.39
C PRO A 45 -9.64 10.19 13.15
N LYS A 46 -10.20 10.33 14.36
CA LYS A 46 -10.65 9.20 15.18
C LYS A 46 -11.77 8.37 14.53
N GLU A 47 -12.50 8.97 13.61
CA GLU A 47 -13.60 8.37 12.87
C GLU A 47 -13.11 7.49 11.70
N VAL A 48 -11.82 7.58 11.35
CA VAL A 48 -11.24 6.74 10.30
C VAL A 48 -11.01 5.35 10.86
N GLU A 49 -11.78 4.39 10.35
CA GLU A 49 -11.55 2.98 10.58
C GLU A 49 -10.38 2.53 9.70
N LEU A 50 -9.16 2.59 10.25
CA LEU A 50 -7.94 2.35 9.49
C LEU A 50 -7.90 0.92 8.92
N ALA A 51 -8.50 -0.07 9.59
CA ALA A 51 -8.62 -1.43 9.09
C ALA A 51 -9.30 -1.52 7.70
N THR A 52 -10.30 -0.68 7.42
CA THR A 52 -11.02 -0.67 6.14
C THR A 52 -10.42 0.34 5.17
N MET A 53 -9.87 1.45 5.66
CA MET A 53 -9.35 2.55 4.85
C MET A 53 -7.85 2.51 4.56
N ALA A 54 -7.07 1.63 5.20
CA ALA A 54 -5.61 1.61 5.06
C ALA A 54 -5.17 1.40 3.61
N LYS A 55 -5.82 0.48 2.86
CA LYS A 55 -5.49 0.24 1.45
C LYS A 55 -5.69 1.48 0.56
N PRO A 56 -6.88 2.09 0.48
CA PRO A 56 -7.06 3.26 -0.37
C PRO A 56 -6.27 4.48 0.14
N LEU A 57 -6.07 4.60 1.46
CA LEU A 57 -5.27 5.68 2.03
C LEU A 57 -3.76 5.53 1.75
N LEU A 58 -3.25 4.30 1.68
CA LEU A 58 -1.89 4.00 1.25
C LEU A 58 -1.66 4.41 -0.21
N VAL A 59 -2.61 4.09 -1.10
CA VAL A 59 -2.55 4.51 -2.51
C VAL A 59 -2.56 6.04 -2.63
N ALA A 60 -3.41 6.71 -1.86
CA ALA A 60 -3.45 8.16 -1.80
C ALA A 60 -2.13 8.74 -1.27
N ALA A 61 -1.58 8.17 -0.19
CA ALA A 61 -0.35 8.62 0.42
C ALA A 61 0.85 8.47 -0.53
N ASP A 62 0.94 7.38 -1.30
CA ASP A 62 2.00 7.22 -2.30
C ASP A 62 1.85 8.21 -3.46
N LYS A 63 0.63 8.41 -3.98
CA LYS A 63 0.33 9.38 -5.04
C LYS A 63 0.76 10.80 -4.64
N TYR A 64 0.46 11.20 -3.41
CA TYR A 64 0.77 12.54 -2.89
C TYR A 64 2.10 12.64 -2.15
N LYS A 65 2.91 11.57 -2.15
CA LYS A 65 4.25 11.51 -1.53
C LYS A 65 4.25 11.89 -0.05
N LEU A 66 3.28 11.35 0.69
CA LEU A 66 3.11 11.52 2.12
C LEU A 66 3.71 10.33 2.87
N GLU A 67 5.05 10.26 2.90
CA GLU A 67 5.79 9.07 3.39
C GLU A 67 5.41 8.63 4.81
N ARG A 68 5.18 9.58 5.73
CA ARG A 68 4.79 9.25 7.12
C ARG A 68 3.38 8.64 7.19
N LEU A 69 2.44 9.14 6.40
CA LEU A 69 1.09 8.58 6.31
C LEU A 69 1.12 7.19 5.67
N LYS A 70 1.93 7.03 4.62
CA LYS A 70 2.15 5.75 3.95
C LYS A 70 2.67 4.70 4.93
N LEU A 71 3.67 5.04 5.75
CA LEU A 71 4.21 4.13 6.76
C LEU A 71 3.14 3.69 7.79
N ILE A 72 2.31 4.62 8.28
CA ILE A 72 1.21 4.29 9.20
C ILE A 72 0.24 3.29 8.56
N CYS A 73 -0.10 3.47 7.28
CA CYS A 73 -0.96 2.52 6.57
C CYS A 73 -0.27 1.17 6.34
N GLU A 74 1.04 1.15 6.08
CA GLU A 74 1.83 -0.09 5.97
C GLU A 74 1.81 -0.87 7.27
N GLU A 75 2.07 -0.21 8.41
CA GLU A 75 2.07 -0.84 9.74
C GLU A 75 0.70 -1.45 10.09
N GLU A 76 -0.39 -0.73 9.82
CA GLU A 76 -1.73 -1.27 10.01
C GLU A 76 -1.96 -2.52 9.15
N LEU A 77 -1.61 -2.47 7.87
CA LEU A 77 -1.80 -3.60 6.95
C LEU A 77 -0.92 -4.81 7.33
N CYS A 78 0.29 -4.57 7.85
CA CYS A 78 1.16 -5.61 8.38
C CYS A 78 0.50 -6.37 9.55
N GLY A 79 -0.24 -5.67 10.42
CA GLY A 79 -0.99 -6.28 11.52
C GLY A 79 -2.09 -7.24 11.07
N HIS A 80 -2.57 -7.12 9.84
CA HIS A 80 -3.62 -7.97 9.25
C HIS A 80 -3.05 -9.14 8.41
N ILE A 81 -1.73 -9.26 8.29
CA ILE A 81 -1.11 -10.40 7.58
C ILE A 81 -1.40 -11.69 8.35
N GLY A 82 -2.00 -12.67 7.67
CA GLY A 82 -2.33 -13.98 8.22
C GLY A 82 -3.75 -14.15 8.76
N VAL A 83 -4.51 -13.05 8.95
CA VAL A 83 -5.92 -13.13 9.40
C VAL A 83 -6.84 -13.55 8.25
N HIS A 84 -6.48 -13.25 7.00
CA HIS A 84 -7.26 -13.61 5.82
C HIS A 84 -6.38 -13.93 4.59
N SER A 85 -6.96 -14.69 3.68
CA SER A 85 -6.53 -15.11 2.33
C SER A 85 -6.01 -14.01 1.37
N VAL A 86 -5.71 -12.80 1.86
CA VAL A 86 -5.54 -11.58 1.07
C VAL A 86 -4.06 -11.15 0.97
N VAL A 87 -3.13 -11.95 1.47
CA VAL A 87 -1.69 -11.63 1.50
C VAL A 87 -1.12 -11.43 0.08
N ALA A 88 -1.61 -12.17 -0.91
CA ALA A 88 -1.22 -11.99 -2.31
C ALA A 88 -1.62 -10.60 -2.86
N ALA A 89 -2.85 -10.15 -2.58
CA ALA A 89 -3.31 -8.83 -2.96
C ALA A 89 -2.59 -7.70 -2.19
N MET A 90 -2.25 -7.92 -0.92
CA MET A 90 -1.44 -6.97 -0.13
C MET A 90 -0.02 -6.85 -0.68
N LEU A 91 0.60 -7.96 -1.07
CA LEU A 91 1.92 -7.94 -1.71
C LEU A 91 1.89 -7.22 -3.05
N ALA A 92 0.86 -7.44 -3.86
CA ALA A 92 0.68 -6.72 -5.12
C ALA A 92 0.50 -5.22 -4.90
N LEU A 93 -0.30 -4.82 -3.91
CA LEU A 93 -0.47 -3.44 -3.49
C LEU A 93 0.87 -2.82 -3.04
N ALA A 94 1.66 -3.58 -2.28
CA ALA A 94 2.94 -3.12 -1.77
C ALA A 94 3.96 -2.87 -2.89
N GLU A 95 4.03 -3.75 -3.89
CA GLU A 95 4.90 -3.53 -5.05
C GLU A 95 4.46 -2.32 -5.87
N GLN A 96 3.16 -2.19 -6.16
CA GLN A 96 2.64 -1.08 -6.97
C GLN A 96 2.89 0.29 -6.33
N ASN A 97 2.88 0.35 -5.00
CA ASN A 97 3.04 1.60 -4.24
C ASN A 97 4.43 1.70 -3.59
N CYS A 98 5.42 0.89 -4.00
CA CYS A 98 6.79 0.92 -3.43
C CYS A 98 6.83 0.89 -1.88
N CYS A 99 5.95 0.10 -1.26
CA CYS A 99 5.81 -0.05 0.19
C CYS A 99 6.77 -1.14 0.67
N ARG A 100 7.93 -0.74 1.19
CA ARG A 100 9.01 -1.69 1.51
C ARG A 100 8.68 -2.55 2.72
N VAL A 101 8.09 -1.96 3.76
CA VAL A 101 7.80 -2.65 5.02
C VAL A 101 6.70 -3.67 4.78
N LEU A 102 5.62 -3.27 4.09
CA LEU A 102 4.53 -4.17 3.76
C LEU A 102 4.99 -5.30 2.82
N LYS A 103 5.83 -4.99 1.82
CA LYS A 103 6.38 -5.99 0.92
C LYS A 103 7.19 -7.04 1.68
N GLU A 104 8.11 -6.61 2.54
CA GLU A 104 8.97 -7.52 3.30
C GLU A 104 8.16 -8.42 4.25
N ALA A 105 7.19 -7.86 4.96
CA ALA A 105 6.31 -8.62 5.83
C ALA A 105 5.48 -9.66 5.06
N CYS A 106 4.92 -9.28 3.90
CA CYS A 106 4.19 -10.22 3.04
C CYS A 106 5.09 -11.31 2.45
N THR A 107 6.30 -10.98 1.97
CA THR A 107 7.21 -11.99 1.41
C THR A 107 7.74 -12.92 2.48
N GLN A 108 8.01 -12.42 3.69
CA GLN A 108 8.39 -13.25 4.83
C GLN A 108 7.29 -14.24 5.19
N PHE A 109 6.04 -13.80 5.28
CA PHE A 109 4.90 -14.68 5.57
C PHE A 109 4.71 -15.77 4.51
N LEU A 110 4.84 -15.40 3.22
CA LEU A 110 4.73 -16.32 2.08
C LEU A 110 5.99 -17.17 1.85
N SER A 111 7.08 -16.94 2.61
CA SER A 111 8.26 -17.80 2.54
C SER A 111 8.01 -19.16 3.21
N GLU A 112 7.00 -19.28 4.08
CA GLU A 112 6.61 -20.56 4.63
C GLU A 112 5.80 -21.38 3.60
N PRO A 113 6.20 -22.64 3.30
CA PRO A 113 5.57 -23.44 2.25
C PRO A 113 4.05 -23.65 2.45
N GLY A 114 3.61 -23.79 3.71
CA GLY A 114 2.19 -23.93 4.06
C GLY A 114 1.37 -22.69 3.68
N ASN A 115 1.89 -21.51 4.00
CA ASN A 115 1.25 -20.23 3.72
C ASN A 115 1.25 -19.92 2.22
N LEU A 116 2.34 -20.25 1.51
CA LEU A 116 2.42 -20.11 0.06
C LEU A 116 1.38 -20.99 -0.63
N LYS A 117 1.28 -22.26 -0.24
CA LYS A 117 0.30 -23.19 -0.79
C LYS A 117 -1.14 -22.72 -0.54
N ALA A 118 -1.41 -22.20 0.65
CA ALA A 118 -2.71 -21.62 0.98
C ALA A 118 -3.00 -20.38 0.11
N ALA A 119 -2.02 -19.49 -0.09
CA ALA A 119 -2.17 -18.30 -0.94
C ALA A 119 -2.37 -18.66 -2.42
N MET A 120 -1.68 -19.67 -2.94
CA MET A 120 -1.85 -20.16 -4.32
C MET A 120 -3.24 -20.73 -4.60
N ALA A 121 -3.96 -21.19 -3.59
CA ALA A 121 -5.34 -21.68 -3.73
C ALA A 121 -6.38 -20.55 -3.84
N THR A 122 -5.96 -19.29 -3.76
CA THR A 122 -6.82 -18.11 -3.75
C THR A 122 -6.86 -17.46 -5.13
N SER A 123 -7.99 -16.83 -5.48
CA SER A 123 -8.13 -16.05 -6.72
C SER A 123 -7.16 -14.87 -6.78
N ASP A 124 -6.72 -14.37 -5.63
CA ASP A 124 -5.86 -13.19 -5.50
C ASP A 124 -4.43 -13.48 -5.95
N PHE A 125 -4.02 -14.76 -5.99
CA PHE A 125 -2.70 -15.16 -6.47
C PHE A 125 -2.52 -14.96 -7.98
N GLU A 126 -3.60 -15.06 -8.77
CA GLU A 126 -3.55 -14.77 -10.22
C GLU A 126 -3.27 -13.28 -10.49
N GLN A 127 -3.74 -12.39 -9.61
CA GLN A 127 -3.43 -10.96 -9.69
C GLN A 127 -1.94 -10.71 -9.38
N LEU A 128 -1.38 -11.43 -8.42
CA LEU A 128 0.07 -11.39 -8.15
C LEU A 128 0.88 -11.88 -9.35
N LYS A 129 0.43 -12.96 -10.02
CA LYS A 129 1.09 -13.51 -11.21
C LYS A 129 1.13 -12.57 -12.39
N THR A 130 0.07 -11.79 -12.58
CA THR A 130 -0.04 -10.85 -13.70
C THR A 130 0.60 -9.50 -13.41
N GLY A 131 0.56 -9.02 -12.16
CA GLY A 131 1.05 -7.70 -11.77
C GLY A 131 2.49 -7.63 -11.27
N CYS A 132 3.03 -8.71 -10.71
CA CYS A 132 4.16 -8.64 -9.76
C CYS A 132 5.24 -9.70 -10.01
N HIS A 133 5.93 -9.59 -11.14
CA HIS A 133 6.98 -10.54 -11.54
C HIS A 133 8.18 -10.55 -10.58
N HIS A 134 8.52 -9.40 -9.98
CA HIS A 134 9.68 -9.29 -9.09
C HIS A 134 9.44 -9.98 -7.74
N ALA A 135 8.27 -9.74 -7.11
CA ALA A 135 7.87 -10.47 -5.89
C ALA A 135 7.84 -11.98 -6.10
N LEU A 136 7.34 -12.45 -7.24
CA LEU A 136 7.32 -13.89 -7.55
C LEU A 136 8.74 -14.47 -7.64
N MET A 137 9.66 -13.80 -8.34
CA MET A 137 11.05 -14.25 -8.40
C MET A 137 11.71 -14.29 -7.02
N GLU A 138 11.46 -13.29 -6.18
CA GLU A 138 11.97 -13.23 -4.80
C GLU A 138 11.44 -14.41 -3.95
N LEU A 139 10.14 -14.71 -4.04
CA LEU A 139 9.53 -15.84 -3.36
C LEU A 139 10.11 -17.18 -3.83
N VAL A 140 10.29 -17.37 -5.14
CA VAL A 140 10.90 -18.59 -5.70
C VAL A 140 12.33 -18.79 -5.20
N MET A 141 13.13 -17.71 -5.15
CA MET A 141 14.49 -17.79 -4.61
C MET A 141 14.50 -18.15 -3.12
N LYS A 142 13.63 -17.55 -2.31
CA LYS A 142 13.52 -17.87 -0.88
C LYS A 142 13.15 -19.34 -0.66
N GLN A 143 12.22 -19.89 -1.45
CA GLN A 143 11.84 -21.31 -1.39
C GLN A 143 13.02 -22.24 -1.77
N TYR A 144 13.79 -21.89 -2.80
CA TYR A 144 14.94 -22.68 -3.21
C TYR A 144 16.03 -22.74 -2.12
N ILE A 145 16.32 -21.61 -1.47
CA ILE A 145 17.29 -21.53 -0.36
C ILE A 145 16.84 -22.40 0.81
N THR A 146 15.58 -22.28 1.24
CA THR A 146 15.04 -23.08 2.35
C THR A 146 15.04 -24.59 2.07
N ALA A 147 14.95 -25.01 0.81
CA ALA A 147 15.01 -26.42 0.42
C ALA A 147 16.44 -26.98 0.34
N THR A 148 17.46 -26.12 0.29
CA THR A 148 18.88 -26.51 0.27
C THR A 148 19.53 -26.56 1.65
N GLU A 149 18.89 -25.96 2.67
CA GLU A 149 19.35 -25.95 4.06
C GLU A 149 18.67 -26.99 4.96
N ALA A 150 17.72 -27.78 4.40
CA ALA A 150 17.00 -28.87 5.06
C ALA A 150 17.53 -30.24 4.64
#